data_AF-A0A5C8U4S8-F1
#
_entry.id   AF-A0A5C8U4S8-F1
#
_cell.length_a   1.000
_cell.length_b   1.000
_cell.length_c   1.000
_cell.angle_alpha   90.00
_cell.angle_beta   90.00
_cell.angle_gamma   90.00
#
_symmetry.space_group_name_H-M   'P 1'
#
loop_
_entity.id
_entity.type
_entity.pdbx_description
1 polymer ?
#
loop_
_entity_poly.entity_id
_entity_poly.type
_entity_poly.pdbx_seq_one_letter_code
_entity_poly.pdbx_strand_id
1 'polypeptide(L)'
;MARNGQLFRRAGRAAAAGCLLAGALTAPAFAQDAKPAAATGPSLKLELNRLEPAGDNCRTYLLVDNGKGTALKSLKVDLFAFDTEGVAQKRLAVELGPVQEKKTVVRLFDFPAIACPKIGRVLLNDVLACEGGDANRESCLERIETATKTSAEFAR
;
A
#
# COMPACT_ATOMS: atom_id res chain seq x y z
N MET A 1 -7.19 46.05 65.22
CA MET A 1 -6.62 45.44 66.44
C MET A 1 -5.34 44.71 66.05
N ALA A 2 -4.25 44.99 66.80
CA ALA A 2 -2.92 44.34 66.86
C ALA A 2 -2.10 44.20 65.55
N ARG A 3 -0.95 44.91 65.37
CA ARG A 3 0.43 44.66 65.90
C ARG A 3 0.99 43.31 65.43
N ASN A 4 2.25 43.09 65.07
CA ASN A 4 3.57 43.73 65.23
C ASN A 4 4.50 42.86 64.35
N GLY A 5 5.57 43.30 63.70
CA GLY A 5 6.83 43.78 64.28
C GLY A 5 7.97 43.21 63.41
N GLN A 6 8.69 44.09 62.71
CA GLN A 6 10.13 44.36 62.81
C GLN A 6 11.07 43.13 62.83
N LEU A 7 12.10 43.12 61.98
CA LEU A 7 13.44 43.58 62.34
C LEU A 7 14.45 43.41 61.17
N PHE A 8 15.18 44.50 60.86
CA PHE A 8 16.62 44.61 60.51
C PHE A 8 17.25 43.57 59.56
N ARG A 9 18.04 43.93 58.54
CA ARG A 9 19.26 44.77 58.57
C ARG A 9 19.79 44.99 57.14
N ARG A 10 20.54 46.09 56.97
CA ARG A 10 20.98 46.69 55.70
C ARG A 10 22.21 46.01 55.05
N ALA A 11 22.30 46.24 53.73
CA ALA A 11 23.45 46.75 52.97
C ALA A 11 24.37 45.80 52.18
N GLY A 12 24.52 46.16 50.89
CA GLY A 12 25.69 45.92 50.04
C GLY A 12 25.52 44.73 49.10
N ARG A 13 25.71 44.81 47.78
CA ARG A 13 26.43 45.77 46.93
C ARG A 13 25.80 45.77 45.54
N ALA A 14 25.87 46.91 44.88
CA ALA A 14 25.53 47.11 43.48
C ALA A 14 26.45 46.30 42.56
N ALA A 15 25.89 45.72 41.50
CA ALA A 15 26.58 45.48 40.24
C ALA A 15 25.53 45.59 39.12
N ALA A 16 25.55 46.71 38.41
CA ALA A 16 24.89 46.87 37.14
C ALA A 16 25.86 46.43 36.03
N ALA A 17 25.45 45.44 35.24
CA ALA A 17 25.94 45.11 33.90
C ALA A 17 24.88 44.14 33.34
N GLY A 18 24.16 44.38 32.25
CA GLY A 18 24.58 44.98 30.99
C GLY A 18 24.56 43.87 29.93
N CYS A 19 23.57 43.95 29.02
CA CYS A 19 23.48 43.26 27.72
C CYS A 19 23.18 41.74 27.66
N LEU A 20 21.97 41.44 27.17
CA LEU A 20 21.69 40.68 25.94
C LEU A 20 22.57 39.45 25.63
N LEU A 21 21.95 38.27 25.55
CA LEU A 21 21.84 37.47 24.32
C LEU A 21 21.07 36.16 24.61
N ALA A 22 19.86 36.07 24.05
CA ALA A 22 19.11 34.84 23.92
C ALA A 22 19.76 33.97 22.83
N GLY A 23 20.24 32.78 23.18
CA GLY A 23 20.73 31.79 22.23
C GLY A 23 19.94 30.50 22.39
N ALA A 24 18.80 30.39 21.70
CA ALA A 24 18.08 29.14 21.57
C ALA A 24 18.94 28.16 20.76
N LEU A 25 19.35 27.05 21.37
CA LEU A 25 20.04 25.95 20.70
C LEU A 25 19.02 25.20 19.83
N THR A 26 18.85 25.62 18.58
CA THR A 26 18.10 24.86 17.57
C THR A 26 18.96 23.69 17.11
N ALA A 27 18.69 22.50 17.66
CA ALA A 27 19.25 21.25 17.12
C ALA A 27 18.65 20.98 15.73
N PRO A 28 19.45 20.64 14.70
CA PRO A 28 18.92 20.17 13.43
C PRO A 28 18.36 18.76 13.61
N ALA A 29 17.04 18.62 13.56
CA ALA A 29 16.39 17.34 13.41
C ALA A 29 16.66 16.84 11.98
N PHE A 30 17.62 15.92 11.83
CA PHE A 30 17.80 15.18 10.60
C PHE A 30 16.61 14.21 10.46
N ALA A 31 15.66 14.55 9.59
CA ALA A 31 14.69 13.60 9.09
C ALA A 31 15.43 12.49 8.35
N GLN A 32 15.43 11.28 8.89
CA GLN A 32 15.97 10.11 8.20
C GLN A 32 14.95 9.68 7.15
N ASP A 33 15.25 9.91 5.88
CA ASP A 33 14.54 9.30 4.76
C ASP A 33 14.63 7.78 4.89
N ALA A 34 13.55 7.16 5.37
CA ALA A 34 13.41 5.71 5.39
C ALA A 34 13.42 5.21 3.93
N LYS A 35 14.56 4.69 3.48
CA LYS A 35 14.67 4.01 2.18
C LYS A 35 13.59 2.92 2.11
N PRO A 36 12.74 2.89 1.06
CA PRO A 36 11.78 1.81 0.89
C PRO A 36 12.51 0.47 0.98
N ALA A 37 12.03 -0.42 1.85
CA ALA A 37 12.51 -1.80 1.89
C ALA A 37 12.37 -2.38 0.48
N ALA A 38 13.47 -2.84 -0.10
CA ALA A 38 13.42 -3.51 -1.40
C ALA A 38 12.54 -4.76 -1.25
N ALA A 39 11.58 -4.94 -2.16
CA ALA A 39 10.73 -6.13 -2.20
C ALA A 39 11.60 -7.38 -2.09
N THR A 40 11.41 -8.16 -1.03
CA THR A 40 12.27 -9.30 -0.71
C THR A 40 11.69 -10.54 -1.37
N GLY A 41 12.03 -10.78 -2.64
CA GLY A 41 11.70 -12.02 -3.32
C GLY A 41 11.57 -11.89 -4.84
N PRO A 42 11.43 -13.02 -5.56
CA PRO A 42 11.22 -13.01 -7.01
C PRO A 42 9.87 -12.38 -7.37
N SER A 43 9.81 -11.56 -8.42
CA SER A 43 8.57 -10.89 -8.82
C SER A 43 7.45 -11.89 -9.16
N LEU A 44 6.22 -11.49 -8.85
CA LEU A 44 4.98 -12.20 -9.18
C LEU A 44 4.12 -11.29 -10.05
N LYS A 45 4.12 -11.51 -11.37
CA LYS A 45 3.42 -10.59 -12.27
C LYS A 45 1.96 -11.00 -12.43
N LEU A 46 1.06 -10.03 -12.27
CA LEU A 46 -0.36 -10.15 -12.57
C LEU A 46 -0.71 -9.25 -13.75
N GLU A 47 -1.25 -9.81 -14.82
CA GLU A 47 -1.58 -9.07 -16.04
C GLU A 47 -3.07 -9.16 -16.35
N LEU A 48 -3.73 -8.01 -16.42
CA LEU A 48 -5.07 -7.89 -16.99
C LEU A 48 -4.96 -8.10 -18.50
N ASN A 49 -5.23 -9.32 -18.94
CA ASN A 49 -4.89 -9.77 -20.28
C ASN A 49 -6.03 -9.50 -21.28
N ARG A 50 -7.27 -9.75 -20.88
CA ARG A 50 -8.45 -9.54 -21.72
C ARG A 50 -9.70 -9.29 -20.88
N LEU A 51 -10.54 -8.39 -21.38
CA LEU A 51 -11.93 -8.20 -20.96
C LEU A 51 -12.85 -8.62 -22.11
N GLU A 52 -13.82 -9.47 -21.85
CA GLU A 52 -14.73 -10.04 -22.84
C GLU A 52 -16.19 -9.95 -22.36
N PRO A 53 -17.12 -9.41 -23.17
CA PRO A 53 -18.53 -9.39 -22.82
C PRO A 53 -19.08 -10.80 -22.53
N ALA A 54 -19.81 -10.96 -21.43
CA ALA A 54 -20.43 -12.23 -21.04
C ALA A 54 -21.84 -11.97 -20.48
N GLY A 55 -22.81 -11.71 -21.37
CA GLY A 55 -24.14 -11.22 -20.98
C GLY A 55 -24.04 -9.87 -20.29
N ASP A 56 -24.64 -9.73 -19.11
CA ASP A 56 -24.55 -8.51 -18.28
C ASP A 56 -23.25 -8.43 -17.46
N ASN A 57 -22.37 -9.42 -17.59
CA ASN A 57 -21.10 -9.49 -16.87
C ASN A 57 -19.92 -9.14 -17.79
N CYS A 58 -18.79 -8.83 -17.15
CA CYS A 58 -17.52 -8.73 -17.85
C CYS A 58 -16.60 -9.88 -17.48
N ARG A 59 -16.34 -10.77 -18.43
CA ARG A 59 -15.37 -11.85 -18.27
C ARG A 59 -13.96 -11.30 -18.33
N THR A 60 -13.19 -11.59 -17.29
CA THR A 60 -11.83 -11.12 -17.09
C THR A 60 -10.87 -12.28 -17.18
N TYR A 61 -9.85 -12.13 -18.02
CA TYR A 61 -8.73 -13.04 -18.14
C TYR A 61 -7.54 -12.39 -17.44
N LEU A 62 -7.14 -12.96 -16.31
CA LEU A 62 -5.98 -12.52 -15.56
C LEU A 62 -4.85 -13.53 -15.72
N LEU A 63 -3.72 -13.09 -16.25
CA LEU A 63 -2.52 -13.90 -16.35
C LEU A 63 -1.71 -13.74 -15.07
N VAL A 64 -1.29 -14.87 -14.50
CA VAL A 64 -0.39 -14.96 -13.35
C VAL A 64 0.92 -15.55 -13.85
N ASP A 65 2.00 -14.80 -13.72
CA ASP A 65 3.35 -15.26 -14.06
C ASP A 65 4.17 -15.42 -12.77
N ASN A 66 4.39 -16.69 -12.40
CA ASN A 66 5.22 -17.11 -11.27
C ASN A 66 6.57 -17.68 -11.76
N GLY A 67 7.07 -17.19 -12.89
CA GLY A 67 8.26 -17.69 -13.59
C GLY A 67 9.53 -17.80 -12.73
N LYS A 68 9.64 -16.94 -11.71
CA LYS A 68 10.82 -16.86 -10.82
C LYS A 68 10.54 -17.31 -9.38
N GLY A 69 9.28 -17.61 -9.04
CA GLY A 69 8.86 -17.93 -7.68
C GLY A 69 8.71 -19.42 -7.40
N THR A 70 8.54 -19.74 -6.13
CA THR A 70 8.17 -21.08 -5.64
C THR A 70 6.70 -21.39 -5.95
N ALA A 71 6.32 -22.66 -5.90
CA ALA A 71 4.93 -23.06 -6.09
C ALA A 71 4.02 -22.44 -5.00
N LEU A 72 2.92 -21.82 -5.45
CA LEU A 72 1.87 -21.27 -4.60
C LEU A 72 0.67 -22.23 -4.58
N LYS A 73 0.27 -22.65 -3.40
CA LYS A 73 -0.95 -23.43 -3.15
C LYS A 73 -2.20 -22.56 -3.23
N SER A 74 -2.13 -21.33 -2.71
CA SER A 74 -3.16 -20.30 -2.82
C SER A 74 -2.53 -18.95 -3.13
N LEU A 75 -3.24 -18.17 -3.94
CA LEU A 75 -2.99 -16.76 -4.19
C LEU A 75 -4.37 -16.10 -4.36
N LYS A 76 -4.97 -15.67 -3.26
CA LYS A 76 -6.27 -15.02 -3.25
C LYS A 76 -6.09 -13.51 -3.17
N VAL A 77 -6.64 -12.78 -4.13
CA VAL A 77 -6.52 -11.32 -4.22
C VAL A 77 -7.86 -10.63 -4.07
N ASP A 78 -7.85 -9.40 -3.56
CA ASP A 78 -9.00 -8.50 -3.49
C ASP A 78 -8.91 -7.50 -4.63
N LEU A 79 -9.89 -7.50 -5.52
CA LEU A 79 -9.93 -6.67 -6.72
C LEU A 79 -11.12 -5.72 -6.68
N PHE A 80 -10.91 -4.49 -7.13
CA PHE A 80 -11.99 -3.55 -7.43
C PHE A 80 -12.01 -3.22 -8.93
N ALA A 81 -13.19 -3.27 -9.54
CA ALA A 81 -13.44 -2.63 -10.81
C ALA A 81 -13.96 -1.21 -10.55
N PHE A 82 -13.33 -0.24 -11.20
CA PHE A 82 -13.74 1.15 -11.25
C PHE A 82 -14.28 1.45 -12.65
N ASP A 83 -15.26 2.35 -12.71
CA ASP A 83 -15.71 2.85 -13.99
C ASP A 83 -14.73 3.85 -14.64
N THR A 84 -15.11 4.36 -15.80
CA THR A 84 -14.33 5.35 -16.57
C THR A 84 -14.25 6.72 -15.89
N GLU A 85 -15.06 6.97 -14.86
CA GLU A 85 -15.04 8.19 -14.05
C GLU A 85 -14.22 7.99 -12.77
N GLY A 86 -13.67 6.78 -12.55
CA GLY A 86 -12.89 6.46 -11.37
C GLY A 86 -13.73 6.14 -10.14
N VAL A 87 -15.01 5.81 -10.29
CA VAL A 87 -15.89 5.40 -9.19
C VAL A 87 -15.87 3.88 -9.05
N ALA A 88 -15.75 3.39 -7.82
CA ALA A 88 -15.74 1.95 -7.53
C ALA A 88 -17.11 1.33 -7.83
N GLN A 89 -17.14 0.26 -8.62
CA GLN A 89 -18.37 -0.41 -9.08
C GLN A 89 -18.55 -1.80 -8.48
N LYS A 90 -17.48 -2.62 -8.50
CA LYS A 90 -17.53 -4.02 -8.04
C LYS A 90 -16.28 -4.37 -7.26
N ARG A 91 -16.44 -5.14 -6.18
CA ARG A 91 -15.35 -5.76 -5.43
C ARG A 91 -15.44 -7.27 -5.59
N LEU A 92 -14.32 -7.94 -5.82
CA LEU A 92 -14.21 -9.39 -5.90
C LEU A 92 -13.02 -9.91 -5.10
N ALA A 93 -13.24 -11.01 -4.38
CA ALA A 93 -12.16 -11.85 -3.87
C ALA A 93 -11.93 -13.01 -4.87
N VAL A 94 -10.77 -13.05 -5.53
CA VAL A 94 -10.48 -14.00 -6.60
C VAL A 94 -9.35 -14.94 -6.18
N GLU A 95 -9.58 -16.25 -6.25
CA GLU A 95 -8.53 -17.25 -6.09
C GLU A 95 -7.80 -17.47 -7.42
N LEU A 96 -6.51 -17.13 -7.44
CA LEU A 96 -5.64 -17.26 -8.60
C LEU A 96 -4.72 -18.50 -8.51
N GLY A 97 -4.56 -19.07 -7.32
CA GLY A 97 -3.89 -20.33 -7.07
C GLY A 97 -4.72 -21.56 -7.48
N PRO A 98 -4.11 -22.76 -7.45
CA PRO A 98 -2.68 -23.00 -7.27
C PRO A 98 -1.86 -22.57 -8.50
N VAL A 99 -0.64 -22.10 -8.30
CA VAL A 99 0.31 -21.76 -9.37
C VAL A 99 1.62 -22.48 -9.11
N GLN A 100 2.00 -23.41 -9.98
CA GLN A 100 3.25 -24.15 -9.82
C GLN A 100 4.46 -23.23 -10.02
N GLU A 101 5.62 -23.66 -9.52
CA GLU A 101 6.88 -22.95 -9.78
C GLU A 101 7.13 -22.84 -11.29
N LYS A 102 7.72 -21.72 -11.72
CA LYS A 102 8.12 -21.50 -13.12
C LYS A 102 6.99 -21.64 -14.13
N LYS A 103 5.74 -21.44 -13.70
CA LYS A 103 4.56 -21.46 -14.58
C LYS A 103 3.95 -20.08 -14.74
N THR A 104 3.40 -19.90 -15.93
CA THR A 104 2.44 -18.85 -16.23
C THR A 104 1.08 -19.50 -16.43
N VAL A 105 0.04 -18.96 -15.80
CA VAL A 105 -1.31 -19.50 -15.87
C VAL A 105 -2.30 -18.37 -16.13
N VAL A 106 -3.40 -18.67 -16.83
CA VAL A 106 -4.51 -17.73 -16.98
C VAL A 106 -5.65 -18.17 -16.07
N ARG A 107 -6.29 -17.19 -15.45
CA ARG A 107 -7.47 -17.35 -14.60
C ARG A 107 -8.60 -16.53 -15.18
N LEU A 108 -9.77 -17.16 -15.25
CA LEU A 108 -10.99 -16.55 -15.78
C LEU A 108 -11.96 -16.38 -14.62
N PHE A 109 -12.51 -15.18 -14.51
CA PHE A 109 -13.60 -14.85 -13.58
C PHE A 109 -14.43 -13.73 -14.18
N ASP A 110 -15.65 -13.57 -13.69
CA ASP A 110 -16.57 -12.55 -14.21
C ASP A 110 -16.77 -11.45 -13.16
N PHE A 111 -16.67 -10.18 -13.56
CA PHE A 111 -17.25 -9.09 -12.80
C PHE A 111 -18.75 -9.05 -13.06
N PRO A 112 -19.61 -9.31 -12.06
CA PRO A 112 -21.04 -9.47 -12.28
C PRO A 112 -21.73 -8.11 -12.43
N ALA A 113 -22.73 -8.05 -13.32
CA ALA A 113 -23.57 -6.87 -13.53
C ALA A 113 -22.75 -5.59 -13.81
N ILE A 114 -21.77 -5.69 -14.69
CA ILE A 114 -21.01 -4.58 -15.27
C ILE A 114 -20.53 -4.97 -16.67
N ALA A 115 -20.85 -4.15 -17.67
CA ALA A 115 -20.38 -4.35 -19.03
C ALA A 115 -18.90 -3.99 -19.16
N CYS A 116 -18.12 -4.76 -19.93
CA CYS A 116 -16.68 -4.52 -20.07
C CYS A 116 -16.29 -3.10 -20.50
N PRO A 117 -16.97 -2.42 -21.44
CA PRO A 117 -16.63 -1.05 -21.81
C PRO A 117 -16.82 -0.04 -20.67
N LYS A 118 -17.52 -0.40 -19.60
CA LYS A 118 -17.70 0.43 -18.41
C LYS A 118 -16.56 0.30 -17.42
N ILE A 119 -15.66 -0.67 -17.55
CA ILE A 119 -14.50 -0.82 -16.66
C ILE A 119 -13.37 0.07 -17.18
N GLY A 120 -13.05 1.14 -16.45
CA GLY A 120 -11.94 2.04 -16.76
C GLY A 120 -10.64 1.61 -16.08
N ARG A 121 -10.73 0.98 -14.91
CA ARG A 121 -9.58 0.54 -14.12
C ARG A 121 -9.94 -0.66 -13.26
N VAL A 122 -8.99 -1.58 -13.14
CA VAL A 122 -8.99 -2.62 -12.11
C VAL A 122 -7.91 -2.25 -11.08
N LEU A 123 -8.24 -2.38 -9.80
CA LEU A 123 -7.32 -2.17 -8.69
C LEU A 123 -7.12 -3.49 -7.95
N LEU A 124 -5.87 -3.91 -7.78
CA LEU A 124 -5.51 -4.89 -6.77
C LEU A 124 -5.47 -4.17 -5.42
N ASN A 125 -6.51 -4.36 -4.62
CA ASN A 125 -6.66 -3.67 -3.34
C ASN A 125 -5.86 -4.35 -2.22
N ASP A 126 -5.82 -5.68 -2.21
CA ASP A 126 -5.05 -6.44 -1.21
C ASP A 126 -4.76 -7.87 -1.72
N VAL A 127 -3.84 -8.55 -1.04
CA VAL A 127 -3.74 -10.01 -1.06
C VAL A 127 -4.48 -10.52 0.17
N LEU A 128 -5.45 -11.41 -0.02
CA LEU A 128 -6.26 -11.98 1.06
C LEU A 128 -5.65 -13.28 1.61
N ALA A 129 -4.98 -14.05 0.75
CA ALA A 129 -4.24 -15.24 1.13
C ALA A 129 -3.10 -15.48 0.14
N CYS A 130 -1.95 -15.92 0.63
CA CYS A 130 -0.87 -16.41 -0.20
C CYS A 130 -0.12 -17.50 0.56
N GLU A 131 -0.10 -18.71 0.00
CA GLU A 131 0.47 -19.88 0.68
C GLU A 131 1.35 -20.66 -0.28
N GLY A 132 2.55 -21.04 0.14
CA GLY A 132 3.45 -21.89 -0.64
C GLY A 132 4.94 -21.61 -0.37
N GLY A 133 5.68 -22.64 0.06
CA GLY A 133 7.04 -22.42 0.59
C GLY A 133 7.01 -21.43 1.76
N ASP A 134 7.86 -20.42 1.70
CA ASP A 134 7.93 -19.33 2.69
C ASP A 134 7.02 -18.13 2.35
N ALA A 135 6.18 -18.24 1.32
CA ALA A 135 5.27 -17.17 0.93
C ALA A 135 4.17 -16.96 1.98
N ASN A 136 3.84 -15.68 2.22
CA ASN A 136 2.74 -15.24 3.06
C ASN A 136 2.07 -14.02 2.38
N ARG A 137 1.01 -13.51 3.00
CA ARG A 137 0.20 -12.41 2.46
C ARG A 137 1.07 -11.19 2.14
N GLU A 138 1.86 -10.74 3.09
CA GLU A 138 2.71 -9.55 3.01
C GLU A 138 3.78 -9.71 1.93
N SER A 139 4.52 -10.84 1.92
CA SER A 139 5.58 -11.07 0.94
C SER A 139 5.05 -11.19 -0.48
N CYS A 140 3.86 -11.76 -0.67
CA CYS A 140 3.19 -11.77 -1.98
C CYS A 140 2.75 -10.37 -2.40
N LEU A 141 2.14 -9.59 -1.49
CA LEU A 141 1.74 -8.23 -1.81
C LEU A 141 2.96 -7.38 -2.21
N GLU A 142 4.07 -7.48 -1.49
CA GLU A 142 5.31 -6.73 -1.79
C GLU A 142 5.87 -7.01 -3.18
N ARG A 143 5.90 -8.28 -3.61
CA ARG A 143 6.49 -8.73 -4.89
C ARG A 143 5.55 -8.68 -6.10
N ILE A 144 4.26 -8.34 -5.93
CA ILE A 144 3.30 -8.29 -7.03
C ILE A 144 3.56 -7.07 -7.93
N GLU A 145 3.69 -7.34 -9.23
CA GLU A 145 3.76 -6.32 -10.28
C GLU A 145 2.51 -6.42 -11.17
N THR A 146 1.81 -5.31 -11.37
CA THR A 146 0.61 -5.28 -12.23
C THR A 146 0.97 -4.84 -13.65
N ALA A 147 0.26 -5.40 -14.63
CA ALA A 147 0.36 -5.02 -16.04
C ALA A 147 -1.02 -5.13 -16.72
N THR A 148 -1.20 -4.47 -17.86
CA THR A 148 -2.45 -4.58 -18.64
C THR A 148 -2.14 -4.70 -20.13
N LYS A 149 -2.96 -5.47 -20.85
CA LYS A 149 -3.03 -5.50 -22.33
C LYS A 149 -4.36 -4.97 -22.84
N THR A 150 -5.19 -4.45 -21.95
CA THR A 150 -6.52 -3.92 -22.28
C THR A 150 -6.47 -2.39 -22.28
N SER A 151 -7.56 -1.74 -22.68
CA SER A 151 -7.72 -0.30 -22.52
C SER A 151 -7.94 0.12 -21.06
N ALA A 152 -8.34 -0.80 -20.18
CA ALA A 152 -8.48 -0.53 -18.76
C ALA A 152 -7.11 -0.60 -18.06
N GLU A 153 -6.86 0.33 -17.15
CA GLU A 153 -5.68 0.31 -16.29
C GLU A 153 -5.73 -0.88 -15.31
N PHE A 154 -4.57 -1.44 -14.95
CA PHE A 154 -4.46 -2.34 -13.80
C PHE A 154 -3.45 -1.82 -12.79
N ALA A 155 -3.95 -1.27 -11.69
CA ALA A 155 -3.18 -0.64 -10.62
C ALA A 155 -3.07 -1.54 -9.38
N ARG A 156 -2.08 -1.25 -8.54
CA ARG A 156 -1.87 -1.80 -7.20
C ARG A 156 -1.82 -0.64 -6.22
#